data_AF-A0A1Z8SM17-F1
#
_entry.id   AF-A0A1Z8SM17-F1
#
_cell.length_a   1.000
_cell.length_b   1.000
_cell.length_c   1.000
_cell.angle_alpha   90.00
_cell.angle_beta   90.00
_cell.angle_gamma   90.00
#
_symmetry.space_group_name_H-M   'P 1'
#
loop_
_entity.id
_entity.type
_entity.pdbx_description
1 polymer ?
#
loop_
_entity_poly.entity_id
_entity_poly.type
_entity_poly.pdbx_seq_one_letter_code
_entity_poly.pdbx_strand_id
1 'polypeptide(L)'
;DFRVSLGNAPVLGSPTDTSNFLSALKLDNPNLQSSQALGSIDMSNTLDSANFGNSFTGLNAGKLGTFFIGEGEGVVRIDYDITVDTVSTLVQKVNSSDANVYMFYDPVSDRFVIRNKSTGATGITVHESENWDAVSSNKGAGNVLELMGLASPKVISNTYVAGSGVSISQGDYFKFISSGNTSYWQALEKGVIGDPTLTSGKWRQVIQGVGRSINSEVGGNSSIRVNNGEIIYSKGSTFSADEHGYKGINFDISSVSLGGKFDFTVAKDTGAAKTAIDKFVVEFNDAQDYINSLVSVTNDGENVTAGRFSNNTELSRLGSQLRKVAFGDSTPHSASEVTQDNSDFILNEQTRATLVSINSDPGSELMTLKAELSLGASNNGYLVKVLNDNLLDSSGNPQTYYKYNSTTGFWEEAEPAFSSFRLSDIGLDFGVGSDNLKTSNSALLIQALEERPEMVQSLFDQDKVTRFDVVTNSNRELKGVSQAIDEFVTAFLEGNLTSNYKGTYNTHIDSIKSQNKRLDKRIEDLERYLEQREETLSQGFMRMEEMQSKLNTQLQTLQSSFKSNK
;
A
#
# COMPACT_ATOMS: atom_id res chain seq x y z
N ASP A 1 -70.58 3.26 -2.25
CA ASP A 1 -70.83 2.25 -3.29
C ASP A 1 -71.80 2.74 -4.36
N PHE A 2 -71.28 3.36 -5.41
CA PHE A 2 -72.00 3.45 -6.69
C PHE A 2 -71.16 2.69 -7.72
N ARG A 3 -71.48 1.42 -7.93
CA ARG A 3 -70.94 0.64 -9.05
C ARG A 3 -71.85 0.85 -10.25
N VAL A 4 -71.42 1.66 -11.20
CA VAL A 4 -72.03 1.70 -12.54
C VAL A 4 -71.53 0.47 -13.30
N SER A 5 -72.42 -0.49 -13.55
CA SER A 5 -72.15 -1.61 -14.44
C SER A 5 -72.25 -1.13 -15.88
N LEU A 6 -71.10 -0.84 -16.50
CA LEU A 6 -71.02 -0.55 -17.94
C LEU A 6 -71.04 -1.88 -18.70
N GLY A 7 -72.20 -2.21 -19.29
CA GLY A 7 -72.38 -3.41 -20.09
C GLY A 7 -71.62 -3.42 -21.42
N ASN A 8 -70.89 -2.35 -21.76
CA ASN A 8 -69.92 -2.25 -22.85
C ASN A 8 -68.87 -1.19 -22.50
N ALA A 9 -67.63 -1.36 -22.97
CA ALA A 9 -66.56 -0.38 -22.77
C ALA A 9 -66.98 1.01 -23.31
N PRO A 10 -66.81 2.10 -22.55
CA PRO A 10 -67.18 3.43 -23.00
C PRO A 10 -66.31 3.81 -24.21
N VAL A 11 -66.96 4.10 -25.33
CA VAL A 11 -66.31 4.62 -26.54
C VAL A 11 -66.17 6.13 -26.36
N LEU A 12 -64.96 6.57 -26.04
CA LEU A 12 -64.65 7.99 -25.80
C LEU A 12 -64.04 8.61 -27.06
N GLY A 13 -64.62 9.72 -27.54
CA GLY A 13 -64.04 10.54 -28.61
C GLY A 13 -64.30 10.07 -30.05
N SER A 14 -65.29 9.21 -30.30
CA SER A 14 -65.76 8.95 -31.67
C SER A 14 -66.71 10.07 -32.15
N PRO A 15 -66.91 10.24 -33.47
CA PRO A 15 -67.91 11.20 -33.99
C PRO A 15 -69.35 10.91 -33.57
N THR A 16 -69.62 9.71 -33.04
CA THR A 16 -70.92 9.27 -32.53
C THR A 16 -70.99 9.24 -31.00
N ASP A 17 -69.94 9.67 -30.30
CA ASP A 17 -69.91 9.79 -28.85
C ASP A 17 -70.82 10.94 -28.39
N THR A 18 -71.82 10.62 -27.57
CA THR A 18 -72.74 11.58 -26.96
C THR A 18 -72.43 11.83 -25.47
N SER A 19 -71.36 11.24 -24.94
CA SER A 19 -70.97 11.38 -23.54
C SER A 19 -70.39 12.77 -23.27
N ASN A 20 -70.81 13.37 -22.16
CA ASN A 20 -70.21 14.60 -21.65
C ASN A 20 -68.95 14.33 -20.82
N PHE A 21 -68.36 13.13 -20.90
CA PHE A 21 -67.31 12.68 -19.98
C PHE A 21 -66.02 13.51 -20.10
N LEU A 22 -65.54 13.76 -21.33
CA LEU A 22 -64.36 14.59 -21.56
C LEU A 22 -64.59 16.04 -21.13
N SER A 23 -65.81 16.55 -21.31
CA SER A 23 -66.21 17.90 -20.88
C SER A 23 -66.40 18.03 -19.36
N ALA A 24 -66.97 17.00 -18.72
CA ALA A 24 -67.15 16.94 -17.27
C ALA A 24 -65.82 16.84 -16.52
N LEU A 25 -64.82 16.18 -17.12
CA LEU A 25 -63.44 16.16 -16.63
C LEU A 25 -62.61 17.36 -17.11
N LYS A 26 -63.21 18.28 -17.89
CA LYS A 26 -62.57 19.45 -18.53
C LYS A 26 -61.38 19.10 -19.43
N LEU A 27 -61.26 17.83 -19.83
CA LEU A 27 -60.23 17.27 -20.70
C LEU A 27 -60.43 17.64 -22.19
N ASP A 28 -61.55 18.29 -22.53
CA ASP A 28 -61.85 18.87 -23.83
C ASP A 28 -61.31 20.30 -24.03
N ASN A 29 -60.66 20.88 -23.01
CA ASN A 29 -60.06 22.21 -23.08
C ASN A 29 -58.64 22.16 -23.68
N PRO A 30 -58.39 22.76 -24.86
CA PRO A 30 -57.07 22.74 -25.51
C PRO A 30 -55.97 23.49 -24.75
N ASN A 31 -56.32 24.20 -23.67
CA ASN A 31 -55.39 24.96 -22.83
C ASN A 31 -55.11 24.31 -21.47
N LEU A 32 -55.39 23.01 -21.31
CA LEU A 32 -54.96 22.27 -20.11
C LEU A 32 -53.43 22.15 -20.08
N GLN A 33 -52.82 22.97 -19.24
CA GLN A 33 -51.41 22.84 -18.87
C GLN A 33 -51.34 22.24 -17.47
N SER A 34 -50.46 21.25 -17.29
CA SER A 34 -50.15 20.75 -15.94
C SER A 34 -49.53 21.86 -15.11
N SER A 35 -49.89 21.90 -13.81
CA SER A 35 -49.27 22.83 -12.85
C SER A 35 -47.85 22.43 -12.45
N GLN A 36 -47.38 21.26 -12.89
CA GLN A 36 -46.01 20.76 -12.73
C GLN A 36 -45.50 20.19 -14.05
N ALA A 37 -44.17 20.17 -14.25
CA ALA A 37 -43.58 19.53 -15.41
C ALA A 37 -44.07 18.06 -15.50
N LEU A 38 -44.59 17.68 -16.67
CA LEU A 38 -45.07 16.32 -16.90
C LEU A 38 -43.89 15.46 -17.33
N GLY A 39 -43.34 14.69 -16.39
CA GLY A 39 -42.24 13.76 -16.62
C GLY A 39 -40.91 14.26 -16.06
N SER A 40 -40.14 13.33 -15.51
CA SER A 40 -38.75 13.54 -15.08
C SER A 40 -37.78 13.12 -16.18
N ILE A 41 -36.51 13.47 -16.03
CA ILE A 41 -35.45 12.92 -16.88
C ILE A 41 -35.46 11.39 -16.83
N ASP A 42 -35.41 10.75 -18.00
CA ASP A 42 -35.24 9.31 -18.12
C ASP A 42 -33.76 8.97 -18.24
N MET A 43 -33.20 8.38 -17.17
CA MET A 43 -31.78 8.04 -17.11
C MET A 43 -31.35 6.97 -18.12
N SER A 44 -32.29 6.18 -18.65
CA SER A 44 -32.00 5.00 -19.48
C SER A 44 -32.14 5.25 -20.98
N ASN A 45 -32.80 6.33 -21.38
CA ASN A 45 -32.95 6.68 -22.80
C ASN A 45 -31.76 7.53 -23.30
N THR A 46 -31.61 7.55 -24.62
CA THR A 46 -30.65 8.43 -25.31
C THR A 46 -30.93 9.88 -24.96
N LEU A 47 -29.91 10.73 -24.97
CA LEU A 47 -30.06 12.13 -24.55
C LEU A 47 -31.18 12.85 -25.33
N ASP A 48 -31.34 12.59 -26.63
CA ASP A 48 -32.39 13.18 -27.46
C ASP A 48 -33.82 12.69 -27.16
N SER A 49 -33.95 11.62 -26.38
CA SER A 49 -35.21 10.96 -26.00
C SER A 49 -35.42 10.88 -24.48
N ALA A 50 -34.59 11.59 -23.69
CA ALA A 50 -34.56 11.50 -22.24
C ALA A 50 -35.44 12.54 -21.50
N ASN A 51 -36.46 13.09 -22.17
CA ASN A 51 -37.40 14.08 -21.63
C ASN A 51 -36.75 15.41 -21.15
N PHE A 52 -35.68 15.89 -21.78
CA PHE A 52 -35.19 17.25 -21.53
C PHE A 52 -36.25 18.30 -21.89
N GLY A 53 -36.36 19.35 -21.08
CA GLY A 53 -37.38 20.38 -21.23
C GLY A 53 -37.28 21.23 -22.50
N ASN A 54 -36.13 21.22 -23.18
CA ASN A 54 -35.89 21.89 -24.46
C ASN A 54 -35.06 20.99 -25.39
N SER A 55 -35.08 21.29 -26.69
CA SER A 55 -34.32 20.54 -27.69
C SER A 55 -32.81 20.84 -27.67
N PHE A 56 -32.02 19.85 -28.10
CA PHE A 56 -30.59 20.03 -28.31
C PHE A 56 -30.30 20.95 -29.50
N THR A 57 -29.35 21.87 -29.35
CA THR A 57 -28.95 22.84 -30.38
C THR A 57 -27.43 23.06 -30.36
N GLY A 58 -26.85 23.60 -31.45
CA GLY A 58 -25.42 23.92 -31.50
C GLY A 58 -24.47 22.71 -31.54
N LEU A 59 -24.98 21.53 -31.90
CA LEU A 59 -24.20 20.30 -32.04
C LEU A 59 -23.32 20.30 -33.30
N ASN A 60 -22.23 19.55 -33.25
CA ASN A 60 -21.38 19.24 -34.39
C ASN A 60 -22.03 18.24 -35.36
N ALA A 61 -21.37 18.02 -36.50
CA ALA A 61 -21.77 16.99 -37.46
C ALA A 61 -21.96 15.62 -36.77
N GLY A 62 -23.00 14.88 -37.17
CA GLY A 62 -23.34 13.60 -36.54
C GLY A 62 -24.06 13.71 -35.20
N LYS A 63 -24.63 14.87 -34.85
CA LYS A 63 -25.31 15.12 -33.56
C LYS A 63 -24.40 14.94 -32.33
N LEU A 64 -23.12 15.27 -32.50
CA LEU A 64 -22.11 15.20 -31.45
C LEU A 64 -22.04 16.51 -30.68
N GLY A 65 -21.85 16.44 -29.36
CA GLY A 65 -21.60 17.58 -28.51
C GLY A 65 -20.35 17.39 -27.65
N THR A 66 -19.85 18.52 -27.14
CA THR A 66 -18.63 18.59 -26.35
C THR A 66 -18.79 19.69 -25.31
N PHE A 67 -18.58 19.35 -24.06
CA PHE A 67 -18.43 20.34 -22.99
C PHE A 67 -17.17 20.05 -22.18
N PHE A 68 -16.86 20.95 -21.26
CA PHE A 68 -15.62 20.90 -20.51
C PHE A 68 -15.88 21.22 -19.03
N ILE A 69 -15.04 20.67 -18.17
CA ILE A 69 -15.07 20.86 -16.71
C ILE A 69 -13.69 21.35 -16.26
N GLY A 70 -13.64 22.41 -15.46
CA GLY A 70 -12.42 23.04 -14.97
C GLY A 70 -12.10 24.36 -15.65
N GLU A 71 -10.91 24.91 -15.40
CA GLU A 71 -10.37 26.13 -16.04
C GLU A 71 -8.85 25.95 -16.27
N GLY A 72 -8.29 26.63 -17.28
CA GLY A 72 -6.84 26.64 -17.55
C GLY A 72 -6.28 25.33 -18.12
N GLU A 73 -4.99 25.07 -17.86
CA GLU A 73 -4.25 23.93 -18.41
C GLU A 73 -4.76 22.54 -17.96
N GLY A 74 -5.59 22.48 -16.91
CA GLY A 74 -6.17 21.25 -16.36
C GLY A 74 -7.62 20.97 -16.76
N VAL A 75 -8.14 21.66 -17.79
CA VAL A 75 -9.53 21.47 -18.23
C VAL A 75 -9.76 20.07 -18.80
N VAL A 76 -10.88 19.45 -18.45
CA VAL A 76 -11.23 18.10 -18.90
C VAL A 76 -12.38 18.18 -19.89
N ARG A 77 -12.14 17.62 -21.08
CA ARG A 77 -13.12 17.52 -22.18
C ARG A 77 -14.02 16.31 -22.01
N ILE A 78 -15.31 16.51 -22.20
CA ILE A 78 -16.34 15.45 -22.23
C ILE A 78 -17.07 15.51 -23.56
N ASP A 79 -16.94 14.44 -24.35
CA ASP A 79 -17.64 14.26 -25.62
C ASP A 79 -18.86 13.35 -25.45
N TYR A 80 -19.95 13.69 -26.14
CA TYR A 80 -21.19 12.94 -26.11
C TYR A 80 -21.90 12.90 -27.47
N ASP A 81 -22.70 11.86 -27.67
CA ASP A 81 -23.57 11.69 -28.85
C ASP A 81 -25.02 11.57 -28.38
N ILE A 82 -25.89 12.50 -28.81
CA ILE A 82 -27.26 12.53 -28.29
C ILE A 82 -28.14 11.35 -28.75
N THR A 83 -27.71 10.59 -29.74
CA THR A 83 -28.43 9.43 -30.30
C THR A 83 -27.91 8.09 -29.80
N VAL A 84 -26.74 8.07 -29.15
CA VAL A 84 -26.07 6.85 -28.68
C VAL A 84 -25.93 6.86 -27.17
N ASP A 85 -25.48 7.97 -26.60
CA ASP A 85 -25.33 8.08 -25.16
C ASP A 85 -26.68 8.23 -24.48
N THR A 86 -26.86 7.51 -23.38
CA THR A 86 -27.96 7.74 -22.45
C THR A 86 -27.55 8.77 -21.41
N VAL A 87 -28.50 9.33 -20.68
CA VAL A 87 -28.17 10.23 -19.56
C VAL A 87 -27.29 9.52 -18.53
N SER A 88 -27.56 8.23 -18.25
CA SER A 88 -26.73 7.41 -17.36
C SER A 88 -25.30 7.25 -17.88
N THR A 89 -25.10 6.96 -19.17
CA THR A 89 -23.73 6.82 -19.70
C THR A 89 -22.99 8.15 -19.71
N LEU A 90 -23.67 9.27 -19.96
CA LEU A 90 -23.05 10.60 -19.87
C LEU A 90 -22.61 10.94 -18.43
N VAL A 91 -23.48 10.69 -17.45
CA VAL A 91 -23.14 10.87 -16.02
C VAL A 91 -21.95 9.98 -15.62
N GLN A 92 -21.90 8.74 -16.11
CA GLN A 92 -20.76 7.85 -15.90
C GLN A 92 -19.47 8.35 -16.55
N LYS A 93 -19.54 8.91 -17.77
CA LYS A 93 -18.37 9.53 -18.42
C LYS A 93 -17.81 10.67 -17.58
N VAL A 94 -18.66 11.54 -17.03
CA VAL A 94 -18.22 12.61 -16.12
C VAL A 94 -17.61 12.03 -14.84
N ASN A 95 -18.29 11.07 -14.20
CA ASN A 95 -17.83 10.47 -12.95
C ASN A 95 -16.50 9.71 -13.08
N SER A 96 -16.22 9.14 -14.25
CA SER A 96 -14.98 8.41 -14.53
C SER A 96 -13.88 9.28 -15.15
N SER A 97 -14.16 10.56 -15.43
CA SER A 97 -13.19 11.49 -16.01
C SER A 97 -12.18 12.00 -14.98
N ASP A 98 -11.10 12.60 -15.49
CA ASP A 98 -10.06 13.26 -14.69
C ASP A 98 -10.52 14.61 -14.09
N ALA A 99 -11.78 15.01 -14.33
CA ALA A 99 -12.32 16.29 -13.85
C ALA A 99 -12.45 16.36 -12.31
N ASN A 100 -12.23 15.24 -11.60
CA ASN A 100 -12.29 15.12 -10.15
C ASN A 100 -13.64 15.56 -9.54
N VAL A 101 -14.74 15.28 -10.24
CA VAL A 101 -16.11 15.59 -9.79
C VAL A 101 -17.03 14.36 -9.81
N TYR A 102 -18.03 14.37 -8.95
CA TYR A 102 -19.23 13.55 -9.04
C TYR A 102 -20.36 14.35 -9.69
N MET A 103 -20.98 13.80 -10.72
CA MET A 103 -22.25 14.21 -11.28
C MET A 103 -23.32 13.18 -10.92
N PHE A 104 -24.51 13.65 -10.56
CA PHE A 104 -25.70 12.80 -10.40
C PHE A 104 -26.98 13.60 -10.69
N TYR A 105 -28.07 12.87 -10.89
CA TYR A 105 -29.41 13.44 -11.06
C TYR A 105 -30.23 13.14 -9.81
N ASP A 106 -30.83 14.18 -9.22
CA ASP A 106 -31.78 14.08 -8.12
C ASP A 106 -33.21 14.08 -8.68
N PRO A 107 -33.93 12.92 -8.69
CA PRO A 107 -35.28 12.82 -9.23
C PRO A 107 -36.34 13.50 -8.35
N VAL A 108 -36.04 13.81 -7.09
CA VAL A 108 -37.00 14.49 -6.19
C VAL A 108 -37.01 15.98 -6.47
N SER A 109 -35.82 16.56 -6.65
CA SER A 109 -35.66 17.98 -6.95
C SER A 109 -35.66 18.31 -8.45
N ASP A 110 -35.68 17.29 -9.32
CA ASP A 110 -35.55 17.36 -10.79
C ASP A 110 -34.34 18.19 -11.23
N ARG A 111 -33.15 17.84 -10.70
CA ARG A 111 -31.91 18.60 -10.90
C ARG A 111 -30.69 17.72 -11.06
N PHE A 112 -29.80 18.12 -11.97
CA PHE A 112 -28.44 17.62 -12.00
C PHE A 112 -27.57 18.38 -10.99
N VAL A 113 -26.68 17.65 -10.34
CA VAL A 113 -25.74 18.20 -9.36
C VAL A 113 -24.34 17.74 -9.70
N ILE A 114 -23.38 18.67 -9.70
CA ILE A 114 -21.95 18.36 -9.75
C ILE A 114 -21.32 18.75 -8.41
N ARG A 115 -20.48 17.87 -7.86
CA ARG A 115 -19.73 18.07 -6.61
C ARG A 115 -18.28 17.63 -6.78
N ASN A 116 -17.32 18.32 -6.17
CA ASN A 116 -15.93 17.84 -6.15
C ASN A 116 -15.81 16.51 -5.40
N LYS A 117 -14.95 15.61 -5.88
CA LYS A 117 -14.59 14.38 -5.16
C LYS A 117 -13.65 14.70 -3.98
N SER A 118 -12.80 15.71 -4.15
CA SER A 118 -11.92 16.21 -3.09
C SER A 118 -12.57 17.33 -2.30
N THR A 119 -12.28 17.38 -1.00
CA THR A 119 -12.67 18.47 -0.12
C THR A 119 -11.82 19.73 -0.37
N GLY A 120 -12.17 20.83 0.29
CA GLY A 120 -11.44 22.09 0.21
C GLY A 120 -12.19 23.19 -0.55
N ALA A 121 -11.60 24.38 -0.54
CA ALA A 121 -12.10 25.57 -1.20
C ALA A 121 -11.79 25.57 -2.70
N THR A 122 -12.36 24.58 -3.41
CA THR A 122 -12.26 24.46 -4.87
C THR A 122 -13.65 24.68 -5.48
N GLY A 123 -13.76 25.66 -6.37
CA GLY A 123 -14.96 25.85 -7.18
C GLY A 123 -14.99 24.93 -8.39
N ILE A 124 -16.17 24.74 -8.98
CA ILE A 124 -16.36 23.99 -10.22
C ILE A 124 -16.79 24.98 -11.28
N THR A 125 -16.11 24.93 -12.43
CA THR A 125 -16.54 25.64 -13.64
C THR A 125 -16.84 24.61 -14.71
N VAL A 126 -17.93 24.82 -15.43
CA VAL A 126 -18.30 24.03 -16.61
C VAL A 126 -18.64 24.96 -17.76
N HIS A 127 -18.30 24.59 -18.98
CA HIS A 127 -18.59 25.43 -20.14
C HIS A 127 -18.77 24.60 -21.41
N GLU A 128 -19.67 25.10 -22.26
CA GLU A 128 -20.06 24.49 -23.54
C GLU A 128 -20.05 25.53 -24.68
N SER A 129 -19.50 26.72 -24.41
CA SER A 129 -19.44 27.80 -25.39
C SER A 129 -18.35 27.55 -26.44
N GLU A 130 -18.51 28.09 -27.64
CA GLU A 130 -17.50 27.99 -28.71
C GLU A 130 -16.30 28.92 -28.48
N ASN A 131 -16.47 29.92 -27.60
CA ASN A 131 -15.52 31.02 -27.39
C ASN A 131 -15.07 31.14 -25.92
N TRP A 132 -15.19 30.07 -25.12
CA TRP A 132 -14.86 30.14 -23.69
C TRP A 132 -13.34 30.21 -23.44
N ASP A 133 -12.56 29.51 -24.25
CA ASP A 133 -11.10 29.52 -24.22
C ASP A 133 -10.58 30.23 -25.46
N ALA A 134 -10.02 31.41 -25.26
CA ALA A 134 -9.45 32.22 -26.34
C ALA A 134 -8.00 31.81 -26.68
N VAL A 135 -7.39 30.93 -25.88
CA VAL A 135 -5.95 30.62 -25.93
C VAL A 135 -5.71 29.18 -26.42
N SER A 136 -6.60 28.24 -26.10
CA SER A 136 -6.56 26.89 -26.65
C SER A 136 -7.65 26.69 -27.72
N SER A 137 -7.42 25.79 -28.68
CA SER A 137 -8.42 25.42 -29.70
C SER A 137 -9.63 24.65 -29.12
N ASN A 138 -9.84 24.66 -27.80
CA ASN A 138 -10.92 23.97 -27.10
C ASN A 138 -12.25 24.71 -27.31
N LYS A 139 -13.14 24.14 -28.12
CA LYS A 139 -14.46 24.69 -28.41
C LYS A 139 -15.55 23.76 -27.93
N GLY A 140 -16.46 24.27 -27.12
CA GLY A 140 -17.68 23.55 -26.77
C GLY A 140 -18.65 23.52 -27.95
N ALA A 141 -19.51 22.50 -27.97
CA ALA A 141 -20.57 22.34 -28.95
C ALA A 141 -21.76 21.66 -28.27
N GLY A 142 -22.96 22.15 -28.53
CA GLY A 142 -24.18 21.70 -27.87
C GLY A 142 -24.77 22.72 -26.90
N ASN A 143 -25.73 22.24 -26.12
CA ASN A 143 -26.38 22.95 -25.02
C ASN A 143 -26.75 21.99 -23.86
N VAL A 144 -26.10 20.82 -23.73
CA VAL A 144 -26.46 19.83 -22.70
C VAL A 144 -26.32 20.40 -21.29
N LEU A 145 -25.32 21.25 -21.03
CA LEU A 145 -25.13 21.84 -19.71
C LEU A 145 -26.24 22.84 -19.35
N GLU A 146 -26.74 23.56 -20.35
CA GLU A 146 -27.91 24.44 -20.22
C GLU A 146 -29.17 23.61 -19.95
N LEU A 147 -29.38 22.53 -20.71
CA LEU A 147 -30.53 21.62 -20.54
C LEU A 147 -30.52 20.90 -19.19
N MET A 148 -29.35 20.60 -18.65
CA MET A 148 -29.17 20.04 -17.30
C MET A 148 -29.31 21.09 -16.19
N GLY A 149 -29.41 22.38 -16.52
CA GLY A 149 -29.45 23.48 -15.56
C GLY A 149 -28.12 23.75 -14.85
N LEU A 150 -27.01 23.23 -15.39
CA LEU A 150 -25.66 23.35 -14.82
C LEU A 150 -24.91 24.57 -15.35
N ALA A 151 -25.28 25.07 -16.53
CA ALA A 151 -24.74 26.28 -17.13
C ALA A 151 -25.84 27.29 -17.47
N SER A 152 -25.48 28.57 -17.51
CA SER A 152 -26.39 29.61 -17.97
C SER A 152 -26.61 29.53 -19.49
N PRO A 153 -27.75 30.02 -20.02
CA PRO A 153 -28.02 29.97 -21.45
C PRO A 153 -26.92 30.60 -22.30
N LYS A 154 -26.66 30.01 -23.46
CA LYS A 154 -25.68 30.55 -24.43
C LYS A 154 -26.07 31.94 -24.93
N VAL A 155 -27.37 32.23 -24.99
CA VAL A 155 -27.91 33.54 -25.41
C VAL A 155 -28.81 34.11 -24.32
N ILE A 156 -28.43 35.26 -23.76
CA ILE A 156 -29.24 36.01 -22.79
C ILE A 156 -29.65 37.35 -23.41
N SER A 157 -30.86 37.39 -23.97
CA SER A 157 -31.36 38.54 -24.74
C SER A 157 -32.20 39.53 -23.94
N ASN A 158 -32.90 39.06 -22.91
CA ASN A 158 -33.81 39.89 -22.11
C ASN A 158 -33.02 40.98 -21.41
N THR A 159 -33.33 42.26 -21.69
CA THR A 159 -32.59 43.38 -21.07
C THR A 159 -33.29 43.81 -19.78
N TYR A 160 -32.56 43.85 -18.67
CA TYR A 160 -33.02 44.48 -17.44
C TYR A 160 -32.82 46.00 -17.56
N VAL A 161 -33.91 46.74 -17.39
CA VAL A 161 -33.91 48.20 -17.33
C VAL A 161 -34.28 48.61 -15.90
N ALA A 162 -33.50 49.52 -15.31
CA ALA A 162 -33.73 49.99 -13.95
C ALA A 162 -35.17 50.49 -13.76
N GLY A 163 -35.88 49.94 -12.77
CA GLY A 163 -37.26 50.36 -12.44
C GLY A 163 -38.35 49.91 -13.42
N SER A 164 -38.07 48.99 -14.36
CA SER A 164 -38.99 48.61 -15.44
C SER A 164 -40.25 47.84 -15.01
N GLY A 165 -40.37 47.42 -13.74
CA GLY A 165 -41.53 46.70 -13.24
C GLY A 165 -41.77 45.35 -13.92
N VAL A 166 -40.76 44.75 -14.55
CA VAL A 166 -40.86 43.43 -15.18
C VAL A 166 -41.18 42.39 -14.10
N SER A 167 -42.15 41.52 -14.38
CA SER A 167 -42.43 40.34 -13.55
C SER A 167 -41.26 39.38 -13.62
N ILE A 168 -40.35 39.47 -12.64
CA ILE A 168 -39.18 38.60 -12.54
C ILE A 168 -39.55 37.32 -11.79
N SER A 169 -39.40 36.20 -12.45
CA SER A 169 -39.46 34.88 -11.84
C SER A 169 -38.07 34.47 -11.36
N GLN A 170 -38.03 33.62 -10.33
CA GLN A 170 -36.79 32.98 -9.92
C GLN A 170 -36.23 32.15 -11.08
N GLY A 171 -34.94 32.30 -11.36
CA GLY A 171 -34.25 31.61 -12.45
C GLY A 171 -34.18 32.40 -13.77
N ASP A 172 -34.91 33.51 -13.90
CA ASP A 172 -34.88 34.34 -15.11
C ASP A 172 -33.50 34.96 -15.34
N TYR A 173 -33.08 35.01 -16.60
CA TYR A 173 -31.81 35.57 -17.04
C TYR A 173 -31.98 36.93 -17.70
N PHE A 174 -31.10 37.87 -17.36
CA PHE A 174 -31.11 39.22 -17.91
C PHE A 174 -29.73 39.73 -18.30
N LYS A 175 -29.69 40.47 -19.40
CA LYS A 175 -28.62 41.37 -19.81
C LYS A 175 -28.81 42.70 -19.09
N PHE A 176 -27.77 43.19 -18.42
CA PHE A 176 -27.78 44.47 -17.74
C PHE A 176 -26.67 45.37 -18.29
N ILE A 177 -27.04 46.56 -18.76
CA ILE A 177 -26.10 47.54 -19.31
C ILE A 177 -25.99 48.68 -18.30
N SER A 178 -24.79 48.87 -17.75
CA SER A 178 -24.50 49.96 -16.81
C SER A 178 -23.21 50.67 -17.22
N SER A 179 -23.28 51.99 -17.36
CA SER A 179 -22.14 52.85 -17.71
C SER A 179 -21.36 52.38 -18.96
N GLY A 180 -22.06 51.86 -19.97
CA GLY A 180 -21.46 51.34 -21.20
C GLY A 180 -20.96 49.90 -21.14
N ASN A 181 -20.96 49.27 -19.96
CA ASN A 181 -20.56 47.87 -19.78
C ASN A 181 -21.77 46.94 -19.79
N THR A 182 -21.67 45.82 -20.50
CA THR A 182 -22.68 44.76 -20.51
C THR A 182 -22.30 43.67 -19.51
N SER A 183 -23.24 43.27 -18.68
CA SER A 183 -23.13 42.15 -17.74
C SER A 183 -24.37 41.27 -17.81
N TYR A 184 -24.27 40.02 -17.35
CA TYR A 184 -25.37 39.06 -17.40
C TYR A 184 -25.66 38.52 -16.00
N TRP A 185 -26.93 38.34 -15.70
CA TRP A 185 -27.40 38.04 -14.35
C TRP A 185 -28.57 37.08 -14.36
N GLN A 186 -28.63 36.23 -13.33
CA GLN A 186 -29.75 35.37 -13.04
C GLN A 186 -30.43 35.84 -11.74
N ALA A 187 -31.76 35.94 -11.75
CA ALA A 187 -32.53 36.24 -10.55
C ALA A 187 -32.62 34.99 -9.64
N LEU A 188 -32.26 35.13 -8.36
CA LEU A 188 -32.28 34.03 -7.38
C LEU A 188 -33.60 33.95 -6.60
N GLU A 189 -34.44 34.98 -6.66
CA GLU A 189 -35.73 35.08 -5.98
C GLU A 189 -36.80 35.60 -6.95
N LYS A 190 -38.09 35.43 -6.58
CA LYS A 190 -39.21 36.02 -7.33
C LYS A 190 -39.42 37.49 -6.93
N GLY A 191 -39.75 38.34 -7.89
CA GLY A 191 -40.14 39.73 -7.62
C GLY A 191 -38.99 40.61 -7.11
N VAL A 192 -37.77 40.35 -7.57
CA VAL A 192 -36.57 41.11 -7.19
C VAL A 192 -36.72 42.58 -7.59
N ILE A 193 -36.50 43.49 -6.65
CA ILE A 193 -36.51 44.94 -6.86
C ILE A 193 -35.09 45.46 -6.67
N GLY A 194 -34.62 46.29 -7.60
CA GLY A 194 -33.29 46.91 -7.59
C GLY A 194 -32.33 46.29 -8.60
N ASP A 195 -31.33 47.07 -8.99
CA ASP A 195 -30.38 46.71 -10.04
C ASP A 195 -29.53 45.48 -9.67
N PRO A 196 -29.12 44.66 -10.64
CA PRO A 196 -28.22 43.54 -10.40
C PRO A 196 -26.90 43.97 -9.76
N THR A 197 -26.56 43.33 -8.64
CA THR A 197 -25.33 43.58 -7.87
C THR A 197 -24.89 42.32 -7.13
N LEU A 198 -23.57 42.13 -7.03
CA LEU A 198 -22.93 41.03 -6.30
C LEU A 198 -23.25 41.04 -4.80
N THR A 199 -23.63 42.19 -4.23
CA THR A 199 -23.83 42.36 -2.78
C THR A 199 -25.24 42.08 -2.31
N SER A 200 -26.23 42.05 -3.20
CA SER A 200 -27.65 41.93 -2.80
C SER A 200 -28.05 40.50 -2.40
N GLY A 201 -27.29 39.48 -2.82
CA GLY A 201 -27.65 38.07 -2.66
C GLY A 201 -28.87 37.62 -3.49
N LYS A 202 -29.60 38.55 -4.11
CA LYS A 202 -30.79 38.31 -4.95
C LYS A 202 -30.47 38.05 -6.41
N TRP A 203 -29.23 38.37 -6.80
CA TRP A 203 -28.73 38.26 -8.15
C TRP A 203 -27.46 37.42 -8.16
N ARG A 204 -27.37 36.52 -9.14
CA ARG A 204 -26.14 35.78 -9.46
C ARG A 204 -25.57 36.33 -10.76
N GLN A 205 -24.34 36.82 -10.75
CA GLN A 205 -23.67 37.17 -11.99
C GLN A 205 -23.34 35.89 -12.75
N VAL A 206 -23.66 35.86 -14.03
CA VAL A 206 -23.43 34.69 -14.89
C VAL A 206 -22.62 35.07 -16.12
N ILE A 207 -22.06 34.05 -16.75
CA ILE A 207 -21.44 34.15 -18.06
C ILE A 207 -22.25 33.26 -18.99
N GLN A 208 -22.55 33.76 -20.19
CA GLN A 208 -23.32 33.02 -21.18
C GLN A 208 -22.66 31.67 -21.52
N GLY A 209 -23.42 30.58 -21.44
CA GLY A 209 -22.91 29.23 -21.75
C GLY A 209 -21.91 28.66 -20.73
N VAL A 210 -21.81 29.27 -19.54
CA VAL A 210 -20.89 28.84 -18.48
C VAL A 210 -21.66 28.62 -17.18
N GLY A 211 -21.33 27.52 -16.51
CA GLY A 211 -21.69 27.24 -15.12
C GLY A 211 -20.50 27.48 -14.21
N ARG A 212 -20.73 28.08 -13.04
CA ARG A 212 -19.69 28.28 -12.02
C ARG A 212 -20.28 28.18 -10.62
N SER A 213 -19.53 27.57 -9.72
CA SER A 213 -19.85 27.60 -8.28
C SER A 213 -19.91 29.04 -7.78
N ILE A 214 -20.92 29.36 -6.99
CA ILE A 214 -20.94 30.62 -6.22
C ILE A 214 -20.25 30.44 -4.87
N ASN A 215 -19.86 31.53 -4.21
CA ASN A 215 -19.11 31.49 -2.95
C ASN A 215 -19.79 30.65 -1.85
N SER A 216 -21.12 30.56 -1.82
CA SER A 216 -21.85 29.72 -0.85
C SER A 216 -21.84 28.22 -1.18
N GLU A 217 -21.41 27.83 -2.37
CA GLU A 217 -21.33 26.44 -2.84
C GLU A 217 -19.90 25.89 -2.79
N VAL A 218 -18.90 26.75 -2.59
CA VAL A 218 -17.49 26.35 -2.46
C VAL A 218 -17.22 25.85 -1.05
N GLY A 219 -16.48 24.74 -0.93
CA GLY A 219 -16.09 24.16 0.36
C GLY A 219 -15.12 25.04 1.16
N GLY A 220 -14.87 24.68 2.41
CA GLY A 220 -13.82 25.28 3.23
C GLY A 220 -12.53 24.45 3.19
N ASN A 221 -11.38 25.10 3.34
CA ASN A 221 -10.14 24.41 3.68
C ASN A 221 -10.08 24.13 5.19
N SER A 222 -9.49 23.01 5.55
CA SER A 222 -9.11 22.74 6.93
C SER A 222 -7.94 23.62 7.33
N SER A 223 -7.87 23.96 8.62
CA SER A 223 -6.74 24.72 9.15
C SER A 223 -6.42 24.30 10.57
N ILE A 224 -5.14 24.30 10.89
CA ILE A 224 -4.61 23.89 12.19
C ILE A 224 -3.57 24.89 12.69
N ARG A 225 -3.22 24.77 13.96
CA ARG A 225 -1.98 25.34 14.52
C ARG A 225 -1.31 24.28 15.38
N VAL A 226 -0.02 24.07 15.18
CA VAL A 226 0.78 23.16 16.01
C VAL A 226 1.69 24.01 16.90
N ASN A 227 1.74 23.73 18.20
CA ASN A 227 2.61 24.40 19.18
C ASN A 227 2.54 25.94 19.15
N ASN A 228 1.33 26.52 18.99
CA ASN A 228 1.09 27.96 18.83
C ASN A 228 1.83 28.62 17.66
N GLY A 229 2.28 27.83 16.66
CA GLY A 229 2.86 28.35 15.42
C GLY A 229 1.84 28.99 14.47
N GLU A 230 2.25 29.14 13.21
CA GLU A 230 1.40 29.69 12.15
C GLU A 230 0.22 28.77 11.80
N ILE A 231 -0.79 29.35 11.16
CA ILE A 231 -1.91 28.56 10.63
C ILE A 231 -1.42 27.80 9.40
N ILE A 232 -1.59 26.49 9.43
CA ILE A 232 -1.35 25.62 8.27
C ILE A 232 -2.71 25.28 7.67
N TYR A 233 -2.84 25.42 6.36
CA TYR A 233 -4.06 25.12 5.62
C TYR A 233 -3.89 23.83 4.81
N SER A 234 -4.93 23.01 4.77
CA SER A 234 -5.01 21.86 3.86
C SER A 234 -6.40 21.77 3.24
N LYS A 235 -6.47 21.15 2.05
CA LYS A 235 -7.75 20.84 1.41
C LYS A 235 -8.47 19.67 2.08
N GLY A 236 -7.72 18.79 2.77
CA GLY A 236 -8.23 17.60 3.46
C GLY A 236 -8.26 17.76 4.98
N SER A 237 -8.60 16.69 5.69
CA SER A 237 -8.49 16.62 7.16
C SER A 237 -7.18 15.99 7.64
N THR A 238 -6.46 15.28 6.76
CA THR A 238 -5.14 14.74 7.07
C THR A 238 -4.09 15.77 6.76
N PHE A 239 -3.24 16.06 7.75
CA PHE A 239 -2.05 16.87 7.60
C PHE A 239 -0.83 15.97 7.71
N SER A 240 0.05 16.09 6.73
CA SER A 240 1.26 15.31 6.56
C SER A 240 2.51 16.06 6.99
N ALA A 241 3.60 15.32 7.19
CA ALA A 241 4.91 15.86 7.50
C ALA A 241 5.36 17.00 6.56
N ASP A 242 4.99 16.96 5.28
CA ASP A 242 5.34 17.99 4.30
C ASP A 242 4.54 19.30 4.49
N GLU A 243 3.33 19.22 5.03
CA GLU A 243 2.48 20.38 5.28
C GLU A 243 2.82 21.08 6.60
N HIS A 244 3.15 20.31 7.65
CA HIS A 244 3.41 20.85 8.99
C HIS A 244 4.89 20.83 9.41
N GLY A 245 5.78 20.20 8.65
CA GLY A 245 7.23 20.19 8.87
C GLY A 245 7.75 19.21 9.95
N TYR A 246 6.87 18.43 10.59
CA TYR A 246 7.27 17.45 11.61
C TYR A 246 7.41 16.07 10.97
N LYS A 247 8.64 15.68 10.63
CA LYS A 247 8.93 14.41 9.95
C LYS A 247 8.38 13.20 10.72
N GLY A 248 7.79 12.26 9.98
CA GLY A 248 7.29 11.00 10.52
C GLY A 248 5.96 11.12 11.29
N ILE A 249 5.36 12.31 11.35
CA ILE A 249 4.07 12.53 11.99
C ILE A 249 3.05 12.87 10.90
N ASN A 250 1.89 12.21 10.96
CA ASN A 250 0.69 12.61 10.24
C ASN A 250 -0.45 12.66 11.26
N PHE A 251 -1.36 13.62 11.14
CA PHE A 251 -2.56 13.66 11.97
C PHE A 251 -3.80 13.94 11.14
N ASP A 252 -4.90 13.26 11.47
CA ASP A 252 -6.21 13.45 10.86
C ASP A 252 -7.13 14.16 11.86
N ILE A 253 -7.66 15.32 11.44
CA ILE A 253 -8.56 16.13 12.26
C ILE A 253 -10.04 15.87 11.98
N SER A 254 -10.38 14.82 11.21
CA SER A 254 -11.76 14.49 10.82
C SER A 254 -12.75 14.36 11.98
N SER A 255 -12.27 13.95 13.16
CA SER A 255 -13.07 13.78 14.38
C SER A 255 -12.98 14.96 15.36
N VAL A 256 -12.20 16.00 15.04
CA VAL A 256 -11.94 17.13 15.95
C VAL A 256 -12.98 18.23 15.71
N SER A 257 -13.63 18.67 16.79
CA SER A 257 -14.55 19.81 16.74
C SER A 257 -13.83 21.11 16.35
N LEU A 258 -14.52 21.97 15.61
CA LEU A 258 -13.99 23.30 15.25
C LEU A 258 -13.57 24.10 16.49
N GLY A 259 -12.34 24.61 16.47
CA GLY A 259 -11.73 25.33 17.60
C GLY A 259 -11.26 24.44 18.75
N GLY A 260 -11.38 23.11 18.61
CA GLY A 260 -10.85 22.14 19.56
C GLY A 260 -9.33 22.22 19.69
N LYS A 261 -8.84 21.90 20.89
CA LYS A 261 -7.41 21.74 21.18
C LYS A 261 -7.19 20.33 21.67
N PHE A 262 -6.11 19.71 21.21
CA PHE A 262 -5.69 18.39 21.65
C PHE A 262 -4.18 18.41 21.87
N ASP A 263 -3.76 17.73 22.92
CA ASP A 263 -2.35 17.51 23.23
C ASP A 263 -2.07 16.02 23.00
N PHE A 264 -0.95 15.73 22.34
CA PHE A 264 -0.46 14.36 22.18
C PHE A 264 1.04 14.35 22.40
N THR A 265 1.54 13.22 22.91
CA THR A 265 2.98 13.01 23.14
C THR A 265 3.43 11.89 22.23
N VAL A 266 4.48 12.14 21.46
CA VAL A 266 5.19 11.08 20.74
C VAL A 266 6.20 10.47 21.71
N ALA A 267 6.03 9.18 22.00
CA ALA A 267 6.90 8.42 22.88
C ALA A 267 7.40 7.16 22.15
N LYS A 268 8.52 6.61 22.62
CA LYS A 268 9.03 5.33 22.14
C LYS A 268 8.04 4.22 22.50
N ASP A 269 7.72 3.36 21.54
CA ASP A 269 6.97 2.12 21.78
C ASP A 269 7.91 0.92 21.65
N THR A 270 8.35 0.40 22.79
CA THR A 270 9.22 -0.78 22.86
C THR A 270 8.43 -2.10 22.85
N GLY A 271 7.10 -2.05 22.94
CA GLY A 271 6.23 -3.22 23.05
C GLY A 271 6.25 -4.08 21.81
N ALA A 272 6.10 -3.47 20.63
CA ALA A 272 6.12 -4.18 19.35
C ALA A 272 7.45 -4.92 19.11
N ALA A 273 8.58 -4.25 19.37
CA ALA A 273 9.91 -4.83 19.23
C ALA A 273 10.12 -5.99 20.21
N LYS A 274 9.72 -5.83 21.48
CA LYS A 274 9.79 -6.90 22.48
C LYS A 274 8.97 -8.11 22.05
N THR A 275 7.73 -7.91 21.61
CA THR A 275 6.86 -9.01 21.15
C THR A 275 7.47 -9.74 19.94
N ALA A 276 8.07 -9.02 19.00
CA ALA A 276 8.75 -9.64 17.86
C ALA A 276 9.96 -10.49 18.29
N ILE A 277 10.77 -10.01 19.23
CA ILE A 277 11.94 -10.74 19.76
C ILE A 277 11.50 -11.96 20.58
N ASP A 278 10.47 -11.82 21.42
CA ASP A 278 9.88 -12.94 22.15
C ASP A 278 9.37 -14.02 21.18
N LYS A 279 8.67 -13.62 20.11
CA LYS A 279 8.21 -14.54 19.07
C LYS A 279 9.37 -15.21 18.35
N PHE A 280 10.42 -14.46 18.01
CA PHE A 280 11.64 -15.03 17.42
C PHE A 280 12.22 -16.14 18.30
N VAL A 281 12.32 -15.93 19.62
CA VAL A 281 12.82 -16.95 20.56
C VAL A 281 11.95 -18.21 20.53
N VAL A 282 10.62 -18.06 20.49
CA VAL A 282 9.68 -19.19 20.41
C VAL A 282 9.88 -19.96 19.11
N GLU A 283 9.79 -19.30 17.96
CA GLU A 283 9.89 -19.96 16.64
C GLU A 283 11.27 -20.60 16.43
N PHE A 284 12.33 -19.96 16.93
CA PHE A 284 13.68 -20.52 16.92
C PHE A 284 13.76 -21.80 17.75
N ASN A 285 13.24 -21.79 18.97
CA ASN A 285 13.25 -22.97 19.84
C ASN A 285 12.39 -24.10 19.28
N ASP A 286 11.21 -23.79 18.74
CA ASP A 286 10.34 -24.78 18.09
C ASP A 286 11.04 -25.45 16.91
N ALA A 287 11.79 -24.68 16.10
CA ALA A 287 12.61 -25.23 15.03
C ALA A 287 13.73 -26.14 15.54
N GLN A 288 14.45 -25.73 16.60
CA GLN A 288 15.52 -26.54 17.20
C GLN A 288 14.98 -27.84 17.80
N ASP A 289 13.87 -27.78 18.53
CA ASP A 289 13.21 -28.94 19.12
C ASP A 289 12.68 -29.89 18.02
N TYR A 290 12.12 -29.34 16.95
CA TYR A 290 11.69 -30.14 15.80
C TYR A 290 12.87 -30.86 15.14
N ILE A 291 13.98 -30.17 14.87
CA ILE A 291 15.20 -30.78 14.32
C ILE A 291 15.70 -31.88 15.26
N ASN A 292 15.80 -31.59 16.56
CA ASN A 292 16.25 -32.54 17.57
C ASN A 292 15.34 -33.78 17.65
N SER A 293 14.03 -33.64 17.52
CA SER A 293 13.08 -34.76 17.50
C SER A 293 13.30 -35.70 16.32
N LEU A 294 13.84 -35.19 15.21
CA LEU A 294 14.10 -35.96 14.00
C LEU A 294 15.44 -36.70 14.01
N VAL A 295 16.44 -36.17 14.70
CA VAL A 295 17.84 -36.63 14.62
C VAL A 295 18.38 -37.24 15.91
N SER A 296 17.74 -37.01 17.05
CA SER A 296 18.22 -37.52 18.33
C SER A 296 18.09 -39.04 18.44
N VAL A 297 18.98 -39.63 19.25
CA VAL A 297 18.90 -41.01 19.70
C VAL A 297 18.81 -40.98 21.22
N THR A 298 17.66 -41.39 21.75
CA THR A 298 17.42 -41.43 23.20
C THR A 298 17.51 -42.86 23.68
N ASN A 299 18.27 -43.08 24.76
CA ASN A 299 18.34 -44.36 25.45
C ASN A 299 17.79 -44.16 26.86
N ASP A 300 16.67 -44.81 27.18
CA ASP A 300 16.03 -44.73 28.50
C ASP A 300 16.58 -45.77 29.50
N GLY A 301 17.63 -46.50 29.12
CA GLY A 301 18.26 -47.57 29.90
C GLY A 301 17.79 -48.97 29.51
N GLU A 302 16.62 -49.11 28.89
CA GLU A 302 16.04 -50.38 28.43
C GLU A 302 15.81 -50.40 26.91
N ASN A 303 15.43 -49.27 26.33
CA ASN A 303 15.11 -49.11 24.92
C ASN A 303 15.88 -47.94 24.31
N VAL A 304 16.36 -48.16 23.08
CA VAL A 304 16.95 -47.13 22.24
C VAL A 304 15.90 -46.69 21.23
N THR A 305 15.41 -45.45 21.37
CA THR A 305 14.52 -44.83 20.38
C THR A 305 15.34 -43.87 19.53
N ALA A 306 15.34 -44.10 18.22
CA ALA A 306 16.07 -43.28 17.26
C ALA A 306 15.10 -42.48 16.41
N GLY A 307 15.38 -41.19 16.23
CA GLY A 307 14.65 -40.32 15.31
C GLY A 307 14.76 -40.83 13.86
N ARG A 308 13.77 -40.44 13.03
CA ARG A 308 13.67 -40.86 11.62
C ARG A 308 14.93 -40.59 10.80
N PHE A 309 15.64 -39.52 11.16
CA PHE A 309 16.85 -39.04 10.49
C PHE A 309 18.09 -39.10 11.37
N SER A 310 18.09 -39.96 12.40
CA SER A 310 19.23 -40.15 13.33
C SER A 310 20.56 -40.47 12.64
N ASN A 311 20.52 -41.19 11.51
CA ASN A 311 21.72 -41.52 10.72
C ASN A 311 22.05 -40.47 9.64
N ASN A 312 21.28 -39.38 9.53
CA ASN A 312 21.54 -38.32 8.58
C ASN A 312 22.45 -37.26 9.21
N THR A 313 23.73 -37.31 8.86
CA THR A 313 24.76 -36.40 9.38
C THR A 313 24.50 -34.93 9.02
N GLU A 314 23.85 -34.63 7.90
CA GLU A 314 23.57 -33.24 7.52
C GLU A 314 22.45 -32.65 8.37
N LEU A 315 21.38 -33.43 8.57
CA LEU A 315 20.28 -33.01 9.44
C LEU A 315 20.69 -32.96 10.92
N SER A 316 21.59 -33.85 11.36
CA SER A 316 22.09 -33.80 12.74
C SER A 316 22.99 -32.61 13.02
N ARG A 317 23.65 -32.04 12.00
CA ARG A 317 24.46 -30.81 12.12
C ARG A 317 23.62 -29.54 11.99
N LEU A 318 22.44 -29.62 11.39
CA LEU A 318 21.56 -28.48 11.12
C LEU A 318 21.28 -27.64 12.37
N GLY A 319 20.91 -28.27 13.49
CA GLY A 319 20.62 -27.56 14.74
C GLY A 319 21.84 -26.81 15.30
N SER A 320 23.01 -27.46 15.27
CA SER A 320 24.27 -26.83 15.70
C SER A 320 24.72 -25.70 14.77
N GLN A 321 24.45 -25.81 13.47
CA GLN A 321 24.73 -24.76 12.49
C GLN A 321 23.77 -23.58 12.65
N LEU A 322 22.47 -23.84 12.85
CA LEU A 322 21.47 -22.81 13.11
C LEU A 322 21.80 -22.03 14.40
N ARG A 323 22.19 -22.74 15.46
CA ARG A 323 22.71 -22.16 16.71
C ARG A 323 23.89 -21.22 16.44
N LYS A 324 24.85 -21.69 15.65
CA LYS A 324 26.05 -20.94 15.27
C LYS A 324 25.69 -19.69 14.45
N VAL A 325 24.75 -19.80 13.53
CA VAL A 325 24.26 -18.67 12.71
C VAL A 325 23.47 -17.67 13.56
N ALA A 326 22.74 -18.09 14.59
CA ALA A 326 22.00 -17.15 15.44
C ALA A 326 22.88 -16.40 16.45
N PHE A 327 23.93 -17.01 17.01
CA PHE A 327 24.83 -16.34 17.98
C PHE A 327 26.08 -15.72 17.39
N GLY A 328 26.47 -16.16 16.20
CA GLY A 328 27.73 -15.79 15.60
C GLY A 328 28.84 -16.73 16.07
N ASP A 329 29.97 -16.67 15.39
CA ASP A 329 31.20 -17.32 15.84
C ASP A 329 31.78 -16.55 17.06
N SER A 330 33.10 -16.48 17.21
CA SER A 330 33.73 -15.51 18.13
C SER A 330 33.40 -14.04 17.80
N THR A 331 32.77 -13.80 16.64
CA THR A 331 32.48 -12.49 16.06
C THR A 331 31.00 -12.12 16.20
N PRO A 332 30.67 -10.84 16.44
CA PRO A 332 29.29 -10.37 16.49
C PRO A 332 28.61 -10.39 15.13
N HIS A 333 27.27 -10.40 15.14
CA HIS A 333 26.44 -10.34 13.94
C HIS A 333 26.40 -8.96 13.33
N SER A 334 26.17 -7.95 14.14
CA SER A 334 25.89 -6.61 13.66
C SER A 334 27.16 -5.77 13.50
N ALA A 335 27.18 -4.97 12.44
CA ALA A 335 28.04 -3.80 12.26
C ALA A 335 27.46 -2.54 12.91
N SER A 336 26.45 -2.68 13.78
CA SER A 336 25.83 -1.59 14.52
C SER A 336 26.92 -0.62 14.89
N GLU A 337 26.72 0.64 14.53
CA GLU A 337 27.67 1.74 14.60
C GLU A 337 28.02 2.15 16.05
N VAL A 338 27.95 1.17 16.94
CA VAL A 338 28.47 1.11 18.30
C VAL A 338 28.87 -0.34 18.59
N THR A 339 29.81 -0.87 17.81
CA THR A 339 31.06 -1.12 18.53
C THR A 339 31.43 0.22 19.15
N GLN A 340 31.15 0.42 20.44
CA GLN A 340 31.62 1.65 21.10
C GLN A 340 33.11 1.71 20.77
N ASP A 341 33.53 2.75 20.05
CA ASP A 341 34.92 3.21 20.11
C ASP A 341 35.29 3.65 21.54
N ASN A 342 34.30 3.63 22.45
CA ASN A 342 34.23 4.13 23.81
C ASN A 342 34.23 5.66 23.89
N SER A 343 33.84 6.35 22.81
CA SER A 343 33.74 7.81 22.81
C SER A 343 32.58 8.25 23.71
N ASP A 344 32.92 9.06 24.71
CA ASP A 344 32.00 9.68 25.64
C ASP A 344 31.33 10.94 25.03
N PHE A 345 31.91 11.50 23.97
CA PHE A 345 31.38 12.69 23.28
C PHE A 345 31.79 12.73 21.80
N ILE A 346 30.91 13.30 20.96
CA ILE A 346 31.18 13.55 19.53
C ILE A 346 31.25 15.06 19.29
N LEU A 347 32.39 15.49 18.78
CA LEU A 347 32.69 16.86 18.39
C LEU A 347 32.59 16.99 16.86
N ASN A 348 31.87 18.00 16.39
CA ASN A 348 31.63 18.18 14.95
C ASN A 348 32.93 18.52 14.18
N GLU A 349 33.78 19.37 14.75
CA GLU A 349 34.99 19.81 14.08
C GLU A 349 36.09 20.20 15.06
N GLN A 350 37.33 20.12 14.59
CA GLN A 350 38.53 20.57 15.28
C GLN A 350 39.43 21.31 14.29
N THR A 351 39.53 22.63 14.41
CA THR A 351 40.19 23.48 13.39
C THR A 351 41.64 23.83 13.73
N ARG A 352 42.50 22.82 13.97
CA ARG A 352 43.91 23.06 14.36
C ARG A 352 44.92 22.13 13.70
N ALA A 353 46.15 22.61 13.56
CA ALA A 353 47.17 21.98 12.70
C ALA A 353 48.11 20.99 13.42
N THR A 354 48.18 20.99 14.77
CA THR A 354 48.86 19.92 15.55
C THR A 354 48.16 19.65 16.89
N LEU A 355 48.32 18.45 17.47
CA LEU A 355 47.84 18.16 18.84
C LEU A 355 48.50 19.07 19.90
N VAL A 356 49.78 19.43 19.69
CA VAL A 356 50.49 20.42 20.51
C VAL A 356 49.78 21.77 20.44
N SER A 357 49.35 22.19 19.25
CA SER A 357 48.55 23.38 19.11
C SER A 357 47.29 23.21 19.95
N ILE A 358 46.44 22.19 19.73
CA ILE A 358 45.19 21.93 20.47
C ILE A 358 45.35 22.16 21.98
N ASN A 359 46.30 21.48 22.59
CA ASN A 359 46.53 21.54 24.04
C ASN A 359 47.11 22.87 24.55
N SER A 360 47.76 23.67 23.69
CA SER A 360 48.39 24.95 24.07
C SER A 360 47.49 26.18 23.83
N ASP A 361 46.33 26.02 23.20
CA ASP A 361 45.35 27.12 23.05
C ASP A 361 44.06 26.81 23.80
N PRO A 362 43.71 27.64 24.79
CA PRO A 362 42.43 27.53 25.49
C PRO A 362 41.22 27.64 24.55
N GLY A 363 41.36 28.29 23.39
CA GLY A 363 40.28 28.49 22.42
C GLY A 363 40.06 27.34 21.43
N SER A 364 40.84 26.24 21.52
CA SER A 364 40.53 25.05 20.73
C SER A 364 39.25 24.39 21.20
N GLU A 365 38.57 23.72 20.28
CA GLU A 365 37.26 23.10 20.50
C GLU A 365 37.34 22.01 21.59
N LEU A 366 38.37 21.15 21.54
CA LEU A 366 38.61 20.17 22.60
C LEU A 366 38.96 20.79 23.97
N MET A 367 39.69 21.90 24.02
CA MET A 367 39.97 22.58 25.29
C MET A 367 38.76 23.34 25.84
N THR A 368 37.92 23.87 24.95
CA THR A 368 36.63 24.48 25.28
C THR A 368 35.69 23.42 25.86
N LEU A 369 35.56 22.27 25.18
CA LEU A 369 34.76 21.12 25.63
C LEU A 369 35.21 20.64 27.02
N LYS A 370 36.53 20.52 27.25
CA LYS A 370 37.10 20.18 28.55
C LYS A 370 36.62 21.14 29.64
N ALA A 371 36.61 22.44 29.36
CA ALA A 371 36.18 23.46 30.32
C ALA A 371 34.67 23.43 30.55
N GLU A 372 33.87 23.29 29.49
CA GLU A 372 32.41 23.20 29.57
C GLU A 372 31.94 21.98 30.38
N LEU A 373 32.58 20.83 30.15
CA LEU A 373 32.30 19.58 30.85
C LEU A 373 33.00 19.47 32.21
N SER A 374 33.81 20.47 32.59
CA SER A 374 34.57 20.48 33.84
C SER A 374 35.42 19.22 34.07
N LEU A 375 36.08 18.72 33.01
CA LEU A 375 36.85 17.47 33.09
C LEU A 375 38.05 17.62 34.04
N GLY A 376 38.12 16.75 35.05
CA GLY A 376 39.10 16.81 36.13
C GLY A 376 39.75 15.46 36.44
N ALA A 377 40.25 15.29 37.66
CA ALA A 377 41.00 14.11 38.09
C ALA A 377 40.24 12.77 37.91
N SER A 378 38.90 12.81 38.02
CA SER A 378 38.00 11.65 37.89
C SER A 378 37.69 11.23 36.46
N ASN A 379 38.05 12.05 35.46
CA ASN A 379 37.66 11.84 34.06
C ASN A 379 38.81 11.28 33.21
N ASN A 380 39.79 10.62 33.83
CA ASN A 380 40.91 10.03 33.08
C ASN A 380 40.40 9.01 32.06
N GLY A 381 40.81 9.16 30.80
CA GLY A 381 40.36 8.30 29.70
C GLY A 381 39.07 8.75 29.02
N TYR A 382 38.50 9.91 29.37
CA TYR A 382 37.32 10.45 28.67
C TYR A 382 37.63 10.60 27.19
N LEU A 383 36.87 9.93 26.32
CA LEU A 383 37.20 9.78 24.90
C LEU A 383 36.28 10.65 24.04
N VAL A 384 36.86 11.42 23.12
CA VAL A 384 36.13 12.30 22.21
C VAL A 384 36.41 11.88 20.78
N LYS A 385 35.35 11.73 20.00
CA LYS A 385 35.43 11.56 18.54
C LYS A 385 35.27 12.90 17.85
N VAL A 386 36.14 13.22 16.91
CA VAL A 386 36.03 14.42 16.07
C VAL A 386 35.63 14.00 14.65
N LEU A 387 34.52 14.54 14.15
CA LEU A 387 34.01 14.18 12.82
C LEU A 387 34.81 14.82 11.68
N ASN A 388 35.25 16.06 11.88
CA ASN A 388 36.05 16.80 10.92
C ASN A 388 37.29 17.40 11.59
N ASP A 389 38.41 16.69 11.46
CA ASP A 389 39.71 17.15 11.94
C ASP A 389 40.66 17.36 10.77
N ASN A 390 41.37 18.48 10.77
CA ASN A 390 42.40 18.80 9.78
C ASN A 390 43.76 18.17 10.12
N LEU A 391 43.88 17.52 11.28
CA LEU A 391 45.04 16.72 11.67
C LEU A 391 45.07 15.41 10.92
N LEU A 392 46.23 15.07 10.36
CA LEU A 392 46.47 13.78 9.72
C LEU A 392 47.37 12.91 10.59
N ASP A 393 47.04 11.62 10.69
CA ASP A 393 47.84 10.58 11.32
C ASP A 393 49.12 10.29 10.50
N SER A 394 49.96 9.38 11.01
CA SER A 394 51.22 8.97 10.34
C SER A 394 51.01 8.27 8.99
N SER A 395 49.77 7.88 8.67
CA SER A 395 49.35 7.23 7.43
C SER A 395 48.62 8.19 6.46
N GLY A 396 48.44 9.45 6.85
CA GLY A 396 47.75 10.48 6.06
C GLY A 396 46.22 10.47 6.18
N ASN A 397 45.64 9.76 7.16
CA ASN A 397 44.21 9.78 7.44
C ASN A 397 43.87 10.83 8.51
N PRO A 398 42.67 11.42 8.50
CA PRO A 398 42.25 12.32 9.58
C PRO A 398 42.32 11.67 10.97
N GLN A 399 42.93 12.35 11.93
CA GLN A 399 42.95 11.95 13.33
C GLN A 399 41.55 12.15 13.92
N THR A 400 40.91 11.09 14.38
CA THR A 400 39.48 11.12 14.74
C THR A 400 39.18 10.92 16.21
N TYR A 401 40.15 10.49 17.04
CA TYR A 401 39.90 10.16 18.45
C TYR A 401 40.95 10.74 19.40
N TYR A 402 40.46 11.30 20.51
CA TYR A 402 41.27 11.92 21.56
C TYR A 402 40.82 11.46 22.93
N LYS A 403 41.77 11.07 23.80
CA LYS A 403 41.50 10.72 25.19
C LYS A 403 42.01 11.82 26.13
N TYR A 404 41.24 12.14 27.16
CA TYR A 404 41.67 13.06 28.20
C TYR A 404 42.60 12.38 29.19
N ASN A 405 43.83 12.89 29.34
CA ASN A 405 44.75 12.46 30.39
C ASN A 405 44.62 13.41 31.58
N SER A 406 44.04 12.91 32.69
CA SER A 406 43.79 13.74 33.87
C SER A 406 45.06 14.08 34.66
N THR A 407 46.17 13.39 34.41
CA THR A 407 47.47 13.65 35.05
C THR A 407 48.18 14.83 34.38
N THR A 408 48.12 14.92 33.06
CA THR A 408 48.72 16.03 32.30
C THR A 408 47.73 17.18 32.10
N GLY A 409 46.42 16.91 32.23
CA GLY A 409 45.36 17.86 31.95
C GLY A 409 45.18 18.14 30.46
N PHE A 410 45.71 17.29 29.58
CA PHE A 410 45.71 17.48 28.14
C PHE A 410 45.03 16.33 27.39
N TRP A 411 44.67 16.60 26.14
CA TRP A 411 44.20 15.60 25.20
C TRP A 411 45.37 14.85 24.59
N GLU A 412 45.25 13.54 24.51
CA GLU A 412 46.21 12.64 23.86
C GLU A 412 45.53 11.91 22.70
N GLU A 413 46.34 11.48 21.75
CA GLU A 413 45.88 10.60 20.68
C GLU A 413 45.32 9.28 21.25
N ALA A 414 44.23 8.80 20.66
CA ALA A 414 43.62 7.53 21.02
C ALA A 414 43.23 6.73 19.78
N GLU A 415 43.22 5.41 19.95
CA GLU A 415 42.64 4.48 18.98
C GLU A 415 41.26 4.04 19.52
N PRO A 416 40.25 3.83 18.64
CA PRO A 416 38.94 3.38 19.06
C PRO A 416 39.01 1.94 19.63
N ALA A 417 38.32 1.70 20.75
CA ALA A 417 38.29 0.38 21.41
C ALA A 417 36.89 -0.26 21.32
N PHE A 418 36.62 -0.88 20.18
CA PHE A 418 35.35 -1.49 19.79
C PHE A 418 34.82 -2.60 20.73
N SER A 419 33.68 -2.38 21.42
CA SER A 419 32.95 -3.44 22.17
C SER A 419 31.74 -4.00 21.40
N SER A 420 31.65 -5.31 21.17
CA SER A 420 30.59 -5.91 20.33
C SER A 420 29.25 -6.11 21.06
N PHE A 421 28.13 -5.61 20.51
CA PHE A 421 26.77 -5.88 21.00
C PHE A 421 26.24 -7.25 20.51
N ARG A 422 25.74 -8.09 21.42
CA ARG A 422 25.37 -9.50 21.19
C ARG A 422 24.01 -9.83 21.81
N LEU A 423 23.46 -11.01 21.46
CA LEU A 423 22.24 -11.53 22.08
C LEU A 423 22.34 -11.63 23.61
N SER A 424 23.53 -11.89 24.15
CA SER A 424 23.78 -11.90 25.59
C SER A 424 23.54 -10.54 26.25
N ASP A 425 23.79 -9.43 25.54
CA ASP A 425 23.65 -8.07 26.07
C ASP A 425 22.19 -7.66 26.22
N ILE A 426 21.29 -8.32 25.49
CA ILE A 426 19.84 -8.22 25.67
C ILE A 426 19.27 -9.34 26.56
N GLY A 427 20.14 -10.09 27.23
CA GLY A 427 19.74 -11.13 28.17
C GLY A 427 19.22 -12.42 27.53
N LEU A 428 19.58 -12.70 26.27
CA LEU A 428 19.33 -13.97 25.60
C LEU A 428 20.61 -14.79 25.54
N ASP A 429 20.57 -16.04 26.00
CA ASP A 429 21.69 -16.98 25.95
C ASP A 429 21.21 -18.40 25.64
N PHE A 430 22.10 -19.30 25.24
CA PHE A 430 21.77 -20.71 25.08
C PHE A 430 21.77 -21.44 26.42
N GLY A 431 20.86 -22.42 26.56
CA GLY A 431 20.91 -23.35 27.68
C GLY A 431 22.21 -24.16 27.67
N VAL A 432 22.75 -24.47 28.86
CA VAL A 432 23.93 -25.35 28.97
C VAL A 432 23.58 -26.71 28.41
N GLY A 433 24.32 -27.16 27.39
CA GLY A 433 24.08 -28.44 26.71
C GLY A 433 22.78 -28.47 25.88
N SER A 434 22.20 -27.31 25.56
CA SER A 434 21.00 -27.18 24.74
C SER A 434 21.23 -26.22 23.58
N ASP A 435 20.55 -26.50 22.48
CA ASP A 435 20.51 -25.65 21.30
C ASP A 435 19.39 -24.59 21.38
N ASN A 436 18.64 -24.56 22.48
CA ASN A 436 17.52 -23.64 22.68
C ASN A 436 17.96 -22.34 23.36
N LEU A 437 17.41 -21.24 22.87
CA LEU A 437 17.51 -19.91 23.45
C LEU A 437 16.73 -19.84 24.77
N LYS A 438 17.36 -19.21 25.74
CA LYS A 438 16.81 -18.92 27.06
C LYS A 438 16.94 -17.43 27.35
N THR A 439 15.88 -16.87 27.91
CA THR A 439 15.94 -15.54 28.51
C THR A 439 16.63 -15.63 29.86
N SER A 440 17.90 -15.24 29.90
CA SER A 440 18.71 -15.14 31.12
C SER A 440 18.27 -13.94 31.98
N ASN A 441 17.91 -12.82 31.35
CA ASN A 441 17.37 -11.66 32.04
C ASN A 441 16.48 -10.80 31.11
N SER A 442 15.17 -10.82 31.34
CA SER A 442 14.21 -10.05 30.54
C SER A 442 14.31 -8.53 30.74
N ALA A 443 14.91 -8.07 31.84
CA ALA A 443 15.10 -6.64 32.10
C ALA A 443 16.17 -6.03 31.18
N LEU A 444 17.17 -6.81 30.76
CA LEU A 444 18.21 -6.33 29.83
C LEU A 444 17.63 -6.00 28.46
N LEU A 445 16.69 -6.81 27.96
CA LEU A 445 16.01 -6.51 26.70
C LEU A 445 15.20 -5.21 26.80
N ILE A 446 14.42 -5.04 27.87
CA ILE A 446 13.61 -3.83 28.06
C ILE A 446 14.52 -2.60 28.18
N GLN A 447 15.59 -2.70 28.97
CA GLN A 447 16.57 -1.62 29.12
C GLN A 447 17.24 -1.29 27.80
N ALA A 448 17.67 -2.29 27.02
CA ALA A 448 18.28 -2.09 25.72
C ALA A 448 17.32 -1.44 24.71
N LEU A 449 16.04 -1.84 24.70
CA LEU A 449 15.03 -1.22 23.84
C LEU A 449 14.73 0.24 24.24
N GLU A 450 14.78 0.57 25.52
CA GLU A 450 14.52 1.93 26.01
C GLU A 450 15.71 2.87 25.78
N GLU A 451 16.90 2.43 26.21
CA GLU A 451 18.12 3.23 26.19
C GLU A 451 18.80 3.22 24.82
N ARG A 452 18.75 2.09 24.09
CA ARG A 452 19.57 1.83 22.88
C ARG A 452 18.80 1.08 21.78
N PRO A 453 17.61 1.55 21.34
CA PRO A 453 16.76 0.83 20.38
C PRO A 453 17.43 0.55 19.04
N GLU A 454 18.26 1.47 18.55
CA GLU A 454 18.98 1.34 17.28
C GLU A 454 19.98 0.17 17.30
N MET A 455 20.60 -0.12 18.46
CA MET A 455 21.51 -1.27 18.61
C MET A 455 20.74 -2.58 18.54
N VAL A 456 19.56 -2.64 19.17
CA VAL A 456 18.68 -3.81 19.10
C VAL A 456 18.18 -4.01 17.67
N GLN A 457 17.76 -2.93 17.00
CA GLN A 457 17.36 -3.00 15.59
C GLN A 457 18.50 -3.54 14.73
N SER A 458 19.71 -3.02 14.89
CA SER A 458 20.87 -3.44 14.09
C SER A 458 21.30 -4.88 14.40
N LEU A 459 21.19 -5.33 15.67
CA LEU A 459 21.42 -6.72 16.04
C LEU A 459 20.51 -7.68 15.24
N PHE A 460 19.25 -7.32 15.07
CA PHE A 460 18.29 -8.21 14.42
C PHE A 460 18.19 -7.98 12.90
N ASP A 461 18.12 -6.75 12.42
CA ASP A 461 17.66 -6.42 11.07
C ASP A 461 18.61 -5.51 10.28
N GLN A 462 19.90 -5.57 10.58
CA GLN A 462 20.86 -4.82 9.78
C GLN A 462 21.13 -5.50 8.42
N ASP A 463 21.12 -4.69 7.37
CA ASP A 463 21.62 -5.09 6.05
C ASP A 463 23.08 -5.57 6.09
N LYS A 464 23.42 -6.42 5.11
CA LYS A 464 24.78 -6.95 4.96
C LYS A 464 25.77 -5.82 4.64
N VAL A 465 26.79 -5.70 5.48
CA VAL A 465 27.81 -4.63 5.42
C VAL A 465 29.20 -5.22 5.60
N THR A 466 30.19 -4.71 4.86
CA THR A 466 31.61 -5.10 5.02
C THR A 466 32.40 -4.05 5.80
N ARG A 467 33.21 -4.48 6.78
CA ARG A 467 34.09 -3.65 7.60
C ARG A 467 35.46 -4.31 7.76
N PHE A 468 36.53 -3.52 7.77
CA PHE A 468 37.87 -4.04 8.04
C PHE A 468 38.03 -4.28 9.55
N ASP A 469 38.38 -5.51 9.95
CA ASP A 469 38.77 -5.82 11.32
C ASP A 469 40.29 -5.75 11.47
N VAL A 470 40.74 -4.82 12.30
CA VAL A 470 42.14 -4.59 12.64
C VAL A 470 42.74 -5.76 13.44
N VAL A 471 41.94 -6.48 14.24
CA VAL A 471 42.40 -7.61 15.06
C VAL A 471 42.79 -8.80 14.20
N THR A 472 42.02 -9.10 13.15
CA THR A 472 42.33 -10.19 12.21
C THR A 472 42.92 -9.73 10.89
N ASN A 473 43.13 -8.42 10.73
CA ASN A 473 43.69 -7.79 9.54
C ASN A 473 42.95 -8.20 8.25
N SER A 474 41.61 -8.22 8.30
CA SER A 474 40.77 -8.75 7.21
C SER A 474 39.43 -8.03 7.11
N ASN A 475 38.87 -7.96 5.89
CA ASN A 475 37.52 -7.48 5.66
C ASN A 475 36.51 -8.53 6.15
N ARG A 476 35.56 -8.09 6.97
CA ARG A 476 34.51 -8.90 7.57
C ARG A 476 33.15 -8.46 7.11
N GLU A 477 32.29 -9.43 6.85
CA GLU A 477 30.88 -9.20 6.57
C GLU A 477 30.08 -9.31 7.87
N LEU A 478 29.22 -8.34 8.10
CA LEU A 478 28.37 -8.19 9.26
C LEU A 478 26.93 -7.99 8.77
N LYS A 479 25.96 -8.56 9.45
CA LYS A 479 24.54 -8.55 9.09
C LYS A 479 23.69 -8.86 10.32
N GLY A 480 22.44 -8.42 10.34
CA GLY A 480 21.50 -8.73 11.42
C GLY A 480 21.25 -10.25 11.54
N VAL A 481 20.84 -10.68 12.74
CA VAL A 481 20.49 -12.09 13.02
C VAL A 481 19.39 -12.59 12.06
N SER A 482 18.40 -11.75 11.72
CA SER A 482 17.33 -12.11 10.78
C SER A 482 17.91 -12.44 9.41
N GLN A 483 18.76 -11.56 8.88
CA GLN A 483 19.43 -11.71 7.58
C GLN A 483 20.36 -12.92 7.56
N ALA A 484 21.10 -13.17 8.66
CA ALA A 484 21.97 -14.33 8.78
C ALA A 484 21.20 -15.65 8.75
N ILE A 485 20.08 -15.73 9.47
CA ILE A 485 19.22 -16.90 9.50
C ILE A 485 18.53 -17.08 8.14
N ASP A 486 18.03 -16.01 7.52
CA ASP A 486 17.40 -16.07 6.21
C ASP A 486 18.35 -16.58 5.12
N GLU A 487 19.58 -16.05 5.08
CA GLU A 487 20.61 -16.52 4.15
C GLU A 487 20.96 -17.99 4.40
N PHE A 488 21.04 -18.42 5.66
CA PHE A 488 21.29 -19.82 6.00
C PHE A 488 20.15 -20.74 5.57
N VAL A 489 18.90 -20.37 5.86
CA VAL A 489 17.71 -21.15 5.48
C VAL A 489 17.60 -21.22 3.96
N THR A 490 17.78 -20.09 3.27
CA THR A 490 17.77 -20.02 1.80
C THR A 490 18.86 -20.89 1.19
N ALA A 491 20.10 -20.80 1.70
CA ALA A 491 21.20 -21.64 1.24
C ALA A 491 20.99 -23.13 1.53
N PHE A 492 20.34 -23.48 2.64
CA PHE A 492 20.01 -24.86 2.99
C PHE A 492 18.93 -25.44 2.06
N LEU A 493 17.86 -24.68 1.81
CA LEU A 493 16.71 -25.11 1.01
C LEU A 493 17.03 -25.09 -0.48
N GLU A 494 17.45 -23.94 -0.99
CA GLU A 494 17.57 -23.66 -2.42
C GLU A 494 19.02 -23.81 -2.90
N GLY A 495 19.98 -23.42 -2.07
CA GLY A 495 21.39 -23.35 -2.43
C GLY A 495 21.78 -21.94 -2.84
N ASN A 496 22.72 -21.84 -3.76
CA ASN A 496 23.07 -20.55 -4.33
C ASN A 496 22.28 -20.38 -5.63
N LEU A 497 21.50 -19.30 -5.77
CA LEU A 497 20.71 -19.06 -6.99
C LEU A 497 21.58 -18.64 -8.20
N THR A 498 22.81 -18.20 -7.97
CA THR A 498 23.73 -17.67 -9.00
C THR A 498 24.78 -18.67 -9.47
N SER A 499 25.13 -19.67 -8.65
CA SER A 499 25.88 -20.83 -9.10
C SER A 499 24.93 -22.01 -9.19
N ASN A 500 25.09 -22.96 -10.11
CA ASN A 500 24.21 -24.14 -10.19
C ASN A 500 24.33 -25.09 -8.96
N TYR A 501 24.74 -24.57 -7.80
CA TYR A 501 24.87 -25.26 -6.54
C TYR A 501 23.50 -25.36 -5.86
N LYS A 502 22.95 -26.58 -5.83
CA LYS A 502 21.69 -26.88 -5.14
C LYS A 502 21.91 -26.94 -3.63
N GLY A 503 20.93 -26.47 -2.88
CA GLY A 503 20.90 -26.55 -1.42
C GLY A 503 20.99 -27.99 -0.92
N THR A 504 21.45 -28.16 0.32
CA THR A 504 21.62 -29.47 0.97
C THR A 504 20.30 -30.24 0.99
N TYR A 505 19.19 -29.56 1.24
CA TYR A 505 17.86 -30.15 1.24
C TYR A 505 17.49 -30.74 -0.13
N ASN A 506 17.59 -29.94 -1.19
CA ASN A 506 17.30 -30.37 -2.55
C ASN A 506 18.23 -31.52 -3.01
N THR A 507 19.50 -31.45 -2.65
CA THR A 507 20.47 -32.51 -2.94
C THR A 507 20.10 -33.83 -2.26
N HIS A 508 19.62 -33.77 -1.01
CA HIS A 508 19.18 -34.95 -0.29
C HIS A 508 17.91 -35.56 -0.92
N ILE A 509 16.94 -34.73 -1.31
CA ILE A 509 15.73 -35.17 -2.02
C ILE A 509 16.08 -35.85 -3.34
N ASP A 510 16.97 -35.26 -4.13
CA ASP A 510 17.39 -35.82 -5.42
C ASP A 510 18.09 -37.17 -5.24
N SER A 511 18.87 -37.32 -4.17
CA SER A 511 19.51 -38.59 -3.79
C SER A 511 18.47 -39.67 -3.45
N ILE A 512 17.46 -39.35 -2.62
CA ILE A 512 16.38 -40.29 -2.26
C ILE A 512 15.56 -40.67 -3.51
N LYS A 513 15.18 -39.70 -4.34
CA LYS A 513 14.46 -39.97 -5.60
C LYS A 513 15.26 -40.90 -6.51
N SER A 514 16.57 -40.69 -6.59
CA SER A 514 17.47 -41.56 -7.37
C SER A 514 17.59 -42.96 -6.77
N GLN A 515 17.57 -43.09 -5.44
CA GLN A 515 17.55 -44.38 -4.76
C GLN A 515 16.25 -45.13 -5.05
N ASN A 516 15.09 -44.49 -4.92
CA ASN A 516 13.80 -45.08 -5.24
C ASN A 516 13.75 -45.57 -6.68
N LYS A 517 14.19 -44.75 -7.65
CA LYS A 517 14.26 -45.17 -9.06
C LYS A 517 15.13 -46.41 -9.29
N ARG A 518 16.24 -46.55 -8.55
CA ARG A 518 17.09 -47.75 -8.63
C ARG A 518 16.42 -48.97 -7.98
N LEU A 519 15.68 -48.78 -6.89
CA LEU A 519 14.91 -49.84 -6.25
C LEU A 519 13.78 -50.33 -7.16
N ASP A 520 13.02 -49.41 -7.75
CA ASP A 520 11.98 -49.72 -8.73
C ASP A 520 12.53 -50.56 -9.88
N LYS A 521 13.70 -50.16 -10.42
CA LYS A 521 14.34 -50.92 -11.49
C LYS A 521 14.76 -52.33 -11.06
N ARG A 522 15.23 -52.49 -9.83
CA ARG A 522 15.59 -53.82 -9.28
C ARG A 522 14.36 -54.69 -9.07
N ILE A 523 13.24 -54.11 -8.62
CA ILE A 523 11.97 -54.83 -8.47
C ILE A 523 11.52 -55.34 -9.84
N GLU A 524 11.50 -54.48 -10.85
CA GLU A 524 11.13 -54.86 -12.23
C GLU A 524 12.02 -55.99 -12.78
N ASP A 525 13.34 -55.90 -12.58
CA ASP A 525 14.26 -56.93 -13.05
C ASP A 525 14.09 -58.27 -12.28
N LEU A 526 13.74 -58.22 -10.99
CA LEU A 526 13.40 -59.41 -10.19
C LEU A 526 12.07 -60.02 -10.61
N GLU A 527 11.04 -59.22 -10.87
CA GLU A 527 9.74 -59.66 -11.37
C GLU A 527 9.91 -60.39 -12.70
N ARG A 528 10.68 -59.82 -13.65
CA ARG A 528 10.99 -60.48 -14.93
C ARG A 528 11.73 -61.80 -14.74
N TYR A 529 12.66 -61.87 -13.79
CA TYR A 529 13.38 -63.12 -13.49
C TYR A 529 12.45 -64.19 -12.89
N LEU A 530 11.56 -63.79 -11.98
CA LEU A 530 10.56 -64.69 -11.39
C LEU A 530 9.61 -65.23 -12.45
N GLU A 531 9.14 -64.38 -13.37
CA GLU A 531 8.27 -64.77 -14.49
C GLU A 531 8.96 -65.78 -15.42
N GLN A 532 10.22 -65.52 -15.83
CA GLN A 532 11.00 -66.46 -16.66
C GLN A 532 11.21 -67.81 -15.97
N ARG A 533 11.42 -67.79 -14.65
CA ARG A 533 11.59 -69.01 -13.86
C ARG A 533 10.28 -69.77 -13.72
N GLU A 534 9.17 -69.08 -13.49
CA GLU A 534 7.83 -69.65 -13.47
C GLU A 534 7.50 -70.30 -14.82
N GLU A 535 7.77 -69.63 -15.93
CA GLU A 535 7.58 -70.18 -17.28
C GLU A 535 8.43 -71.44 -17.50
N THR A 536 9.72 -71.41 -17.12
CA THR A 536 10.61 -72.57 -17.25
C THR A 536 10.12 -73.76 -16.43
N LEU A 537 9.66 -73.51 -15.19
CA LEU A 537 9.10 -74.54 -14.32
C LEU A 537 7.78 -75.09 -14.86
N SER A 538 6.91 -74.22 -15.38
CA SER A 538 5.65 -74.60 -16.02
C SER A 538 5.88 -75.45 -17.27
N GLN A 539 6.79 -75.05 -18.15
CA GLN A 539 7.20 -75.86 -19.31
C GLN A 539 7.82 -77.20 -18.89
N GLY A 540 8.65 -77.21 -17.84
CA GLY A 540 9.19 -78.44 -17.26
C GLY A 540 8.10 -79.37 -16.73
N PHE A 541 7.10 -78.82 -16.05
CA PHE A 541 5.93 -79.55 -15.56
C PHE A 541 5.10 -80.13 -16.71
N MET A 542 4.77 -79.33 -17.72
CA MET A 542 4.06 -79.80 -18.92
C MET A 542 4.80 -80.95 -19.63
N ARG A 543 6.14 -80.85 -19.77
CA ARG A 543 6.94 -81.95 -20.34
C ARG A 543 6.93 -83.20 -19.45
N MET A 544 6.94 -83.04 -18.13
CA MET A 544 6.84 -84.17 -17.19
C MET A 544 5.46 -84.83 -17.29
N GLU A 545 4.38 -84.06 -17.39
CA GLU A 545 3.03 -84.61 -17.63
C GLU A 545 2.95 -85.35 -18.97
N GLU A 546 3.52 -84.79 -20.04
CA GLU A 546 3.55 -85.45 -21.36
C GLU A 546 4.35 -86.77 -21.30
N MET A 547 5.51 -86.76 -20.64
CA MET A 547 6.32 -87.97 -20.42
C MET A 547 5.58 -89.00 -19.56
N GLN A 548 4.90 -88.57 -18.49
CA GLN A 548 4.11 -89.46 -17.64
C GLN A 548 2.94 -90.06 -18.43
N SER A 549 2.27 -89.27 -19.27
CA SER A 549 1.23 -89.73 -20.18
C SER A 549 1.76 -90.78 -21.16
N LYS A 550 2.89 -90.50 -21.83
CA LYS A 550 3.58 -91.45 -22.71
C LYS A 550 4.00 -92.73 -22.00
N LEU A 551 4.56 -92.63 -20.79
CA LEU A 551 4.92 -93.79 -19.97
C LEU A 551 3.69 -94.62 -19.60
N ASN A 552 2.58 -93.98 -19.23
CA ASN A 552 1.33 -94.65 -18.96
C ASN A 552 0.78 -95.36 -20.21
N THR A 553 0.84 -94.72 -21.39
CA THR A 553 0.47 -95.36 -22.66
C THR A 553 1.38 -96.54 -23.01
N GLN A 554 2.70 -96.41 -22.81
CA GLN A 554 3.65 -97.52 -23.01
C GLN A 554 3.41 -98.66 -22.02
N LEU A 555 3.14 -98.36 -20.75
CA LEU A 555 2.79 -99.34 -19.72
C LEU A 555 1.50 -100.07 -20.10
N GLN A 556 0.47 -99.36 -20.54
CA GLN A 556 -0.78 -99.95 -21.02
C GLN A 556 -0.58 -100.81 -22.28
N THR A 557 0.28 -100.36 -23.20
CA THR A 557 0.65 -101.12 -24.41
C THR A 557 1.38 -102.41 -24.04
N LEU A 558 2.35 -102.34 -23.11
CA LEU A 558 3.04 -103.50 -22.55
C LEU A 558 2.04 -104.45 -21.88
N GLN A 559 1.18 -103.94 -20.99
CA GLN A 559 0.13 -104.74 -20.34
C GLN A 559 -0.83 -105.40 -21.34
N SER A 560 -1.20 -104.70 -22.42
CA SER A 560 -2.05 -105.24 -23.47
C SER A 560 -1.33 -106.31 -24.30
N SER A 561 -0.05 -106.11 -24.61
CA SER A 561 0.78 -107.13 -25.28
C SER A 561 0.96 -108.39 -24.44
N PHE A 562 1.10 -108.26 -23.11
CA PHE A 562 1.14 -109.40 -22.19
C PHE A 562 -0.21 -110.10 -22.04
N LYS A 563 -1.33 -109.37 -22.14
CA LYS A 563 -2.69 -109.97 -22.13
C LYS A 563 -3.05 -110.65 -23.45
N SER A 564 -2.49 -110.22 -24.58
CA SER A 564 -2.73 -110.80 -25.91
C SER A 564 -2.04 -112.16 -26.14
N ASN A 565 -1.12 -112.58 -25.27
CA ASN A 565 -0.36 -113.82 -25.38
C ASN A 565 -0.81 -114.90 -24.37
N LYS A 566 -2.08 -114.90 -23.97
CA LYS A 566 -2.72 -115.98 -23.21
C LYS A 566 -3.93 -116.52 -23.92
#